data_AF-Q23K07-F1
#
_entry.id   AF-Q23K07-F1
#
_cell.length_a   1.000
_cell.length_b   1.000
_cell.length_c   1.000
_cell.angle_alpha   90.00
_cell.angle_beta   90.00
_cell.angle_gamma   90.00
#
_symmetry.space_group_name_H-M   'P 1'
#
loop_
_entity.id
_entity.type
_entity.pdbx_description
1 polymer ?
#
loop_
_entity_poly.entity_id
_entity_poly.type
_entity_poly.pdbx_seq_one_letter_code
_entity_poly.pdbx_strand_id
1 'polypeptide(L)'
;MIQGVSQEIQIQEELIDCEHKDLIHNVLCKICFMLLQKPILVCTNCGYFACKGCIKKWQKNTLNQTCPQKCSQNSTFLEKQIPQLEKVFNWLSIKCPNSLNEDPSQQCNVVMKYNEINQHVPNCQFTLVKCRFANCQKLVCKKDLDHHQKNCEFNKIKCKYCLNPLKIEEQDKHLQECDHRIISCPNQGCSSKMQYLKRNVHLDQCKFRLIDCTQCQQKIQFKDLDHHTLNLCINRLIQCPQCSSQIIKKDEQYHLKQDCPSRNVFCENCLQGMKFTDLQRHSENDCIQALKQRLDSAQAKKDECIEQIKEISQYLNQNQNI
;
A
#
# COMPACT_ATOMS: atom_id res chain seq x y z
N MET A 1 15.98 1.89 -29.21
CA MET A 1 16.68 1.78 -30.50
C MET A 1 16.23 2.93 -31.38
N ILE A 2 16.98 4.02 -31.40
CA ILE A 2 16.68 5.17 -32.28
C ILE A 2 17.18 4.75 -33.66
N GLN A 3 16.25 4.48 -34.57
CA GLN A 3 16.59 4.25 -35.97
C GLN A 3 17.27 5.52 -36.48
N GLY A 4 18.59 5.41 -36.73
CA GLY A 4 19.37 6.42 -37.41
C GLY A 4 18.92 6.52 -38.86
N VAL A 5 17.88 7.31 -39.10
CA VAL A 5 17.67 7.92 -40.41
C VAL A 5 18.59 9.14 -40.39
N SER A 6 19.75 9.04 -41.04
CA SER A 6 20.59 10.20 -41.33
C SER A 6 19.82 11.12 -42.28
N GLN A 7 18.92 11.91 -41.72
CA GLN A 7 18.16 12.91 -42.46
C GLN A 7 19.18 13.98 -42.87
N GLU A 8 19.43 14.12 -44.17
CA GLU A 8 20.39 15.10 -44.68
C GLU A 8 19.95 16.50 -44.23
N ILE A 9 20.75 17.15 -43.37
CA ILE A 9 20.42 18.46 -42.79
C ILE A 9 20.31 19.47 -43.94
N GLN A 10 19.13 20.09 -44.07
CA GLN A 10 18.86 21.04 -45.13
C GLN A 10 19.22 22.45 -44.65
N ILE A 11 20.00 23.18 -45.44
CA ILE A 11 20.48 24.53 -45.10
C ILE A 11 19.79 25.56 -45.99
N GLN A 12 19.05 26.46 -45.36
CA GLN A 12 18.42 27.62 -46.00
C GLN A 12 19.44 28.71 -46.25
N GLU A 13 19.13 29.63 -47.17
CA GLU A 13 19.99 30.77 -47.51
C GLU A 13 20.37 31.62 -46.29
N GLU A 14 19.42 31.91 -45.41
CA GLU A 14 19.60 32.72 -44.19
C GLU A 14 20.57 32.10 -43.16
N LEU A 15 20.84 30.80 -43.28
CA LEU A 15 21.81 30.10 -42.44
C LEU A 15 23.23 30.18 -42.98
N ILE A 16 23.45 30.68 -44.20
CA ILE A 16 24.79 30.81 -44.77
C ILE A 16 25.41 32.12 -44.29
N ASP A 17 26.51 32.00 -43.52
CA ASP A 17 27.20 33.12 -42.91
C ASP A 17 28.52 33.38 -43.64
N CYS A 18 28.48 34.07 -44.77
CA CYS A 18 29.66 34.38 -45.57
C CYS A 18 29.83 35.88 -45.84
N GLU A 19 31.08 36.30 -45.97
CA GLU A 19 31.45 37.70 -46.26
C GLU A 19 30.96 38.13 -47.66
N HIS A 20 31.02 37.24 -48.64
CA HIS A 20 30.62 37.51 -50.03
C HIS A 20 29.19 37.03 -50.31
N LYS A 21 28.19 37.78 -49.82
CA LYS A 21 26.76 37.45 -49.99
C LYS A 21 26.35 37.26 -51.46
N ASP A 22 26.97 38.00 -52.37
CA ASP A 22 26.71 37.89 -53.81
C ASP A 22 27.05 36.51 -54.39
N LEU A 23 27.82 35.67 -53.69
CA LEU A 23 28.17 34.33 -54.17
C LEU A 23 27.23 33.24 -53.63
N ILE A 24 26.36 33.55 -52.66
CA ILE A 24 25.47 32.58 -52.02
C ILE A 24 24.55 31.94 -53.07
N HIS A 25 24.02 32.75 -54.00
CA HIS A 25 23.10 32.26 -55.03
C HIS A 25 23.70 31.18 -55.94
N ASN A 26 25.04 31.04 -56.01
CA ASN A 26 25.74 30.03 -56.80
C ASN A 26 25.88 28.68 -56.09
N VAL A 27 25.73 28.66 -54.77
CA VAL A 27 25.80 27.43 -53.96
C VAL A 27 24.42 26.88 -53.58
N LEU A 28 23.35 27.59 -53.95
CA LEU A 28 21.95 27.18 -53.75
C LEU A 28 21.39 26.44 -54.97
N CYS A 29 20.65 25.36 -54.71
CA CYS A 29 19.90 24.67 -55.73
C CYS A 29 18.69 25.49 -56.16
N LYS A 30 18.54 25.76 -57.46
CA LYS A 30 17.37 26.53 -57.96
C LYS A 30 16.05 25.74 -58.06
N ILE A 31 16.04 24.46 -57.66
CA ILE A 31 14.80 23.65 -57.60
C ILE A 31 14.22 23.68 -56.18
N CYS A 32 15.05 23.44 -55.16
CA CYS A 32 14.60 23.44 -53.76
C CYS A 32 14.93 24.71 -52.98
N PHE A 33 15.73 25.61 -53.55
CA PHE A 33 16.20 26.87 -52.93
C PHE A 33 17.06 26.68 -51.66
N MET A 34 17.62 25.49 -51.47
CA MET A 34 18.50 25.13 -50.35
C MET A 34 19.96 24.98 -50.81
N LEU A 35 20.91 25.01 -49.88
CA LEU A 35 22.31 24.67 -50.16
C LEU A 35 22.40 23.32 -50.90
N LEU A 36 23.21 23.28 -51.95
CA LEU A 36 23.35 22.12 -52.83
C LEU A 36 23.80 20.87 -52.06
N GLN A 37 22.94 19.86 -52.00
CA GLN A 37 23.26 18.52 -51.49
C GLN A 37 23.65 17.61 -52.66
N LYS A 38 24.88 17.06 -52.63
CA LYS A 38 25.45 16.23 -53.71
C LYS A 38 25.27 16.91 -55.07
N PRO A 39 25.98 18.03 -55.31
CA PRO A 39 25.77 18.89 -56.46
C PRO A 39 26.03 18.16 -57.78
N ILE A 40 25.07 18.26 -58.68
CA ILE A 40 25.16 17.79 -60.06
C ILE A 40 25.18 19.02 -60.98
N LEU A 41 26.20 19.11 -61.83
CA LEU A 41 26.18 20.04 -62.95
C LEU A 41 25.19 19.50 -63.97
N VAL A 42 24.09 20.22 -64.18
CA VAL A 42 22.96 19.82 -65.04
C VAL A 42 23.12 20.35 -66.47
N CYS A 43 23.74 21.53 -66.63
CA CYS A 43 23.93 22.17 -67.93
C CYS A 43 25.27 22.90 -67.97
N THR A 44 26.14 22.54 -68.92
CA THR A 44 27.43 23.21 -69.15
C THR A 44 27.28 24.59 -69.77
N ASN A 45 26.19 24.86 -70.50
CA ASN A 45 25.99 26.14 -71.18
C ASN A 45 25.68 27.28 -70.20
N CYS A 46 24.88 27.01 -69.17
CA CYS A 46 24.52 28.01 -68.15
C CYS A 46 25.16 27.75 -66.78
N GLY A 47 26.01 26.73 -66.66
CA GLY A 47 26.66 26.37 -65.39
C GLY A 47 25.67 25.99 -64.28
N TYR A 48 24.49 25.46 -64.64
CA TYR A 48 23.41 25.23 -63.69
C TYR A 48 23.68 23.99 -62.81
N PHE A 49 23.71 24.20 -61.49
CA PHE A 49 23.81 23.13 -60.49
C PHE A 49 22.47 22.83 -59.82
N ALA A 50 22.24 21.54 -59.55
CA ALA A 50 21.10 21.07 -58.77
C ALA A 50 21.49 19.96 -57.80
N CYS A 51 20.72 19.77 -56.73
CA CYS A 51 20.88 18.60 -55.87
C CYS A 51 20.58 17.33 -56.67
N LYS A 52 21.36 16.27 -56.47
CA LYS A 52 21.13 14.96 -57.11
C LYS A 52 19.68 14.47 -56.96
N GLY A 53 19.08 14.64 -55.79
CA GLY A 53 17.68 14.27 -55.55
C GLY A 53 16.67 15.14 -56.30
N CYS A 54 16.92 16.45 -56.37
CA CYS A 54 16.06 17.42 -57.06
C CYS A 54 16.02 17.16 -58.57
N ILE A 55 17.20 16.98 -59.18
CA ILE A 55 17.26 16.79 -60.63
C ILE A 55 16.67 15.45 -61.07
N LYS A 56 16.86 14.37 -60.28
CA LYS A 56 16.22 13.08 -60.54
C LYS A 56 14.69 13.16 -60.52
N LYS A 57 14.12 13.94 -59.60
CA LYS A 57 12.66 14.19 -59.56
C LYS A 57 12.21 15.01 -60.76
N TRP A 58 12.96 16.06 -61.11
CA TRP A 58 12.67 16.89 -62.26
C TRP A 58 12.65 16.08 -63.58
N GLN A 59 13.65 15.21 -63.79
CA GLN A 59 13.72 14.35 -64.97
C GLN A 59 12.52 13.41 -65.09
N LYS A 60 12.09 12.79 -63.98
CA LYS A 60 10.93 11.90 -63.98
C LYS A 60 9.63 12.62 -64.35
N ASN A 61 9.51 13.88 -64.00
CA ASN A 61 8.29 14.67 -64.18
C ASN A 61 8.29 15.51 -65.48
N THR A 62 9.39 15.51 -66.26
CA THR A 62 9.53 16.38 -67.44
C THR A 62 9.90 15.57 -68.68
N LEU A 63 8.99 15.49 -69.66
CA LEU A 63 9.13 14.70 -70.89
C LEU A 63 10.32 15.09 -71.78
N ASN A 64 10.79 16.35 -71.73
CA ASN A 64 11.70 16.90 -72.75
C ASN A 64 13.17 17.00 -72.32
N GLN A 65 13.57 16.50 -71.14
CA GLN A 65 14.96 16.56 -70.63
C GLN A 65 15.64 17.94 -70.75
N THR A 66 14.85 19.02 -70.75
CA THR A 66 15.37 20.38 -70.92
C THR A 66 15.96 20.90 -69.62
N CYS A 67 16.95 21.79 -69.74
CA CYS A 67 17.52 22.50 -68.61
C CYS A 67 16.38 23.19 -67.81
N PRO A 68 16.31 23.04 -66.47
CA PRO A 68 15.29 23.72 -65.66
C PRO A 68 15.30 25.24 -65.80
N GLN A 69 16.44 25.83 -66.16
CA GLN A 69 16.61 27.26 -66.43
C GLN A 69 16.14 27.69 -67.83
N LYS A 70 15.67 26.75 -68.66
CA LYS A 70 15.23 27.00 -70.05
C LYS A 70 16.26 27.81 -70.87
N CYS A 71 17.55 27.49 -70.72
CA CYS A 71 18.60 28.17 -71.48
C CYS A 71 18.40 27.97 -73.00
N SER A 72 18.63 29.01 -73.78
CA SER A 72 18.22 29.17 -75.18
C SER A 72 18.94 28.27 -76.21
N GLN A 73 19.63 27.22 -75.78
CA GLN A 73 20.28 26.26 -76.66
C GLN A 73 19.98 24.86 -76.17
N ASN A 74 19.75 23.93 -77.11
CA ASN A 74 19.56 22.49 -76.89
C ASN A 74 20.79 21.92 -76.15
N SER A 75 20.83 22.14 -74.83
CA SER A 75 21.90 21.67 -73.96
C SER A 75 21.68 20.19 -73.74
N THR A 76 22.65 19.38 -74.15
CA THR A 76 22.73 17.97 -73.75
C THR A 76 22.70 17.91 -72.23
N PHE A 77 21.67 17.25 -71.69
CA PHE A 77 21.57 17.00 -70.26
C PHE A 77 22.81 16.22 -69.80
N LEU A 78 23.61 16.83 -68.93
CA LEU A 78 24.79 16.18 -68.35
C LEU A 78 24.48 15.90 -66.88
N GLU A 79 24.65 14.65 -66.43
CA GLU A 79 24.61 14.31 -65.00
C GLU A 79 26.04 14.12 -64.51
N LYS A 80 26.78 15.22 -64.39
CA LYS A 80 28.17 15.16 -63.90
C LYS A 80 28.25 15.62 -62.45
N GLN A 81 28.66 14.70 -61.57
CA GLN A 81 29.05 15.07 -60.20
C GLN A 81 30.41 15.79 -60.25
N ILE A 82 30.55 16.86 -59.48
CA ILE A 82 31.80 17.61 -59.35
C ILE A 82 32.30 17.46 -57.91
N PRO A 83 33.16 16.45 -57.61
CA PRO A 83 33.64 16.19 -56.25
C PRO A 83 34.39 17.38 -55.63
N GLN A 84 35.02 18.23 -56.45
CA GLN A 84 35.72 19.42 -55.97
C GLN A 84 34.74 20.43 -55.35
N LEU A 85 33.52 20.53 -55.86
CA LEU A 85 32.51 21.47 -55.36
C LEU A 85 32.02 21.06 -53.97
N GLU A 86 31.94 19.77 -53.68
CA GLU A 86 31.64 19.27 -52.32
C GLU A 86 32.73 19.69 -51.32
N LYS A 87 34.00 19.71 -51.75
CA LYS A 87 35.10 20.21 -50.90
C LYS A 87 35.02 21.71 -50.65
N VAL A 88 34.50 22.49 -51.60
CA VAL A 88 34.30 23.94 -51.43
C VAL A 88 33.25 24.21 -50.33
N PHE A 89 32.17 23.43 -50.30
CA PHE A 89 31.13 23.59 -49.28
C PHE A 89 31.66 23.41 -47.86
N ASN A 90 32.65 22.54 -47.65
CA ASN A 90 33.26 22.33 -46.33
C ASN A 90 33.86 23.61 -45.71
N TRP A 91 34.16 24.64 -46.50
CA TRP A 91 34.72 25.90 -46.02
C TRP A 91 33.65 26.96 -45.75
N LEU A 92 32.40 26.72 -46.18
CA LEU A 92 31.29 27.62 -45.92
C LEU A 92 31.02 27.67 -44.42
N SER A 93 31.04 28.89 -43.90
CA SER A 93 30.54 29.18 -42.55
C SER A 93 29.02 29.23 -42.60
N ILE A 94 28.38 28.53 -41.66
CA ILE A 94 26.93 28.42 -41.54
C ILE A 94 26.51 28.59 -40.08
N LYS A 95 25.33 29.17 -39.86
CA LYS A 95 24.65 29.14 -38.57
C LYS A 95 24.02 27.77 -38.35
N CYS A 96 23.98 27.34 -37.09
CA CYS A 96 23.24 26.16 -36.70
C CYS A 96 21.76 26.28 -37.13
N PRO A 97 21.12 25.26 -37.73
CA PRO A 97 19.70 25.33 -38.08
C PRO A 97 18.76 25.65 -36.92
N ASN A 98 19.15 25.28 -35.70
CA ASN A 98 18.40 25.63 -34.48
C ASN A 98 18.53 27.13 -34.11
N SER A 99 19.27 27.95 -34.88
CA SER A 99 19.24 29.42 -34.75
C SER A 99 17.91 30.02 -35.18
N LEU A 100 17.09 29.25 -35.91
CA LEU A 100 15.77 29.65 -36.40
C LEU A 100 14.62 29.14 -35.52
N ASN A 101 14.92 28.64 -34.32
CA ASN A 101 13.86 28.30 -33.36
C ASN A 101 12.99 29.53 -33.10
N GLU A 102 11.67 29.33 -33.00
CA GLU A 102 10.67 30.40 -32.89
C GLU A 102 10.90 31.30 -31.67
N ASP A 103 11.30 30.70 -30.54
CA ASP A 103 11.63 31.42 -29.30
C ASP A 103 13.11 31.86 -29.31
N PRO A 104 13.42 33.16 -29.22
CA PRO A 104 14.79 33.67 -29.17
C PRO A 104 15.65 33.07 -28.05
N SER A 105 15.07 32.72 -26.91
CA SER A 105 15.79 32.07 -25.79
C SER A 105 16.21 30.62 -26.08
N GLN A 106 15.62 30.06 -27.14
CA GLN A 106 15.84 28.71 -27.64
C GLN A 106 16.70 28.70 -28.90
N GLN A 107 17.21 29.84 -29.38
CA GLN A 107 18.04 29.89 -30.58
C GLN A 107 19.50 29.51 -30.29
N CYS A 108 20.06 28.68 -31.17
CA CYS A 108 21.49 28.39 -31.14
C CYS A 108 22.29 29.49 -31.86
N ASN A 109 23.28 30.06 -31.19
CA ASN A 109 24.13 31.13 -31.76
C ASN A 109 25.44 30.62 -32.38
N VAL A 110 25.61 29.30 -32.50
CA VAL A 110 26.84 28.72 -33.06
C VAL A 110 26.89 28.95 -34.57
N VAL A 111 28.00 29.55 -35.00
CA VAL A 111 28.47 29.56 -36.39
C VAL A 111 29.59 28.54 -36.52
N MET A 112 29.56 27.74 -37.58
CA MET A 112 30.46 26.60 -37.78
C MET A 112 30.72 26.33 -39.25
N LYS A 113 31.66 25.46 -39.57
CA LYS A 113 31.87 25.02 -40.96
C LYS A 113 30.83 23.97 -41.36
N TYR A 114 30.44 23.96 -42.64
CA TYR A 114 29.41 23.02 -43.14
C TYR A 114 29.75 21.54 -42.84
N ASN A 115 31.02 21.15 -42.94
CA ASN A 115 31.45 19.78 -42.64
C ASN A 115 31.30 19.38 -41.16
N GLU A 116 31.26 20.34 -40.25
CA GLU A 116 31.11 20.11 -38.80
C GLU A 116 29.65 19.88 -38.41
N ILE A 117 28.68 20.22 -39.27
CA ILE A 117 27.25 20.27 -38.93
C ILE A 117 26.71 18.92 -38.41
N ASN A 118 27.18 17.83 -38.99
CA ASN A 118 26.78 16.48 -38.62
C ASN A 118 27.32 16.05 -37.24
N GLN A 119 28.31 16.78 -36.70
CA GLN A 119 28.80 16.58 -35.33
C GLN A 119 28.04 17.48 -34.35
N HIS A 120 27.75 18.73 -34.73
CA HIS A 120 27.08 19.69 -33.84
C HIS A 120 25.59 19.42 -33.66
N VAL A 121 24.79 19.37 -34.75
CA VAL A 121 23.32 19.36 -34.66
C VAL A 121 22.76 18.21 -33.83
N PRO A 122 23.27 16.96 -33.95
CA PRO A 122 22.85 15.87 -33.08
C PRO A 122 23.10 16.12 -31.59
N ASN A 123 24.12 16.92 -31.26
CA ASN A 123 24.53 17.24 -29.89
C ASN A 123 24.11 18.66 -29.45
N CYS A 124 23.44 19.42 -30.31
CA CYS A 124 23.05 20.80 -30.04
C CYS A 124 22.02 20.85 -28.91
N GLN A 125 22.33 21.63 -27.87
CA GLN A 125 21.50 21.77 -26.68
C GLN A 125 20.17 22.47 -26.95
N PHE A 126 20.09 23.22 -28.05
CA PHE A 126 18.92 23.95 -28.50
C PHE A 126 18.02 23.15 -29.45
N THR A 127 18.40 21.90 -29.78
CA THR A 127 17.53 21.01 -30.56
C THR A 127 16.23 20.77 -29.78
N LEU A 128 15.10 21.08 -30.43
CA LEU A 128 13.77 20.83 -29.87
C LEU A 128 13.43 19.34 -29.95
N VAL A 129 13.08 18.76 -28.81
CA VAL A 129 12.73 17.34 -28.71
C VAL A 129 11.39 17.18 -27.99
N LYS A 130 10.64 16.15 -28.36
CA LYS A 130 9.37 15.81 -27.72
C LYS A 130 9.61 15.29 -26.31
N CYS A 131 8.75 15.68 -25.38
CA CYS A 131 8.70 15.06 -24.07
C CYS A 131 8.40 13.54 -24.19
N ARG A 132 9.00 12.72 -23.33
CA ARG A 132 8.82 11.26 -23.34
C ARG A 132 7.43 10.80 -22.92
N PHE A 133 6.68 11.64 -22.21
CA PHE A 133 5.35 11.31 -21.72
C PHE A 133 4.35 11.51 -22.85
N ALA A 134 3.65 10.44 -23.26
CA ALA A 134 2.81 10.42 -24.46
C ALA A 134 1.73 11.52 -24.50
N ASN A 135 1.21 11.91 -23.33
CA ASN A 135 0.19 12.94 -23.20
C ASN A 135 0.76 14.37 -23.17
N CYS A 136 2.08 14.52 -23.06
CA CYS A 136 2.75 15.81 -23.14
C CYS A 136 3.15 16.12 -24.59
N GLN A 137 2.46 17.08 -25.20
CA GLN A 137 2.73 17.49 -26.59
C GLN A 137 3.82 18.56 -26.72
N LYS A 138 4.46 18.96 -25.61
CA LYS A 138 5.47 20.04 -25.61
C LYS A 138 6.76 19.60 -26.30
N LEU A 139 7.28 20.49 -27.14
CA LEU A 139 8.65 20.47 -27.64
C LEU A 139 9.52 21.32 -26.72
N VAL A 140 10.64 20.77 -26.28
CA VAL A 140 11.53 21.40 -25.30
C VAL A 140 12.97 21.28 -25.78
N CYS A 141 13.80 22.29 -25.56
CA CYS A 141 15.23 22.20 -25.86
C CYS A 141 15.88 21.07 -25.05
N LYS A 142 16.88 20.39 -25.63
CA LYS A 142 17.64 19.35 -24.92
C LYS A 142 18.20 19.82 -23.57
N LYS A 143 18.70 21.07 -23.47
CA LYS A 143 19.20 21.64 -22.21
C LYS A 143 18.15 21.68 -21.09
N ASP A 144 16.87 21.85 -21.42
CA ASP A 144 15.78 22.03 -20.46
C ASP A 144 14.93 20.76 -20.29
N LEU A 145 15.21 19.72 -21.09
CA LEU A 145 14.40 18.50 -21.13
C LEU A 145 14.32 17.81 -19.78
N ASP A 146 15.44 17.69 -19.07
CA ASP A 146 15.48 17.02 -17.77
C ASP A 146 14.66 17.77 -16.72
N HIS A 147 14.77 19.10 -16.71
CA HIS A 147 13.98 19.94 -15.81
C HIS A 147 12.49 19.83 -16.14
N HIS A 148 12.13 19.91 -17.43
CA HIS A 148 10.76 19.73 -17.88
C HIS A 148 10.21 18.34 -17.50
N GLN A 149 10.94 17.26 -17.76
CA GLN A 149 10.45 15.91 -17.50
C GLN A 149 10.23 15.63 -16.01
N LYS A 150 11.11 16.14 -15.14
CA LYS A 150 10.91 16.05 -13.68
C LYS A 150 9.61 16.75 -13.25
N ASN A 151 9.34 17.93 -13.80
CA ASN A 151 8.20 18.77 -13.45
C ASN A 151 6.98 18.60 -14.38
N CYS A 152 7.02 17.63 -15.30
CA CYS A 152 5.96 17.45 -16.28
C CYS A 152 4.68 17.00 -15.56
N GLU A 153 3.55 17.62 -15.89
CA GLU A 153 2.25 17.25 -15.31
C GLU A 153 1.84 15.79 -15.59
N PHE A 154 2.43 15.19 -16.64
CA PHE A 154 2.22 13.80 -17.02
C PHE A 154 3.27 12.85 -16.43
N ASN A 155 4.26 13.37 -15.69
CA ASN A 155 5.17 12.58 -14.86
C ASN A 155 4.46 12.13 -13.57
N LYS A 156 3.44 11.28 -13.73
CA LYS A 156 2.67 10.71 -12.64
C LYS A 156 2.92 9.22 -12.53
N ILE A 157 2.98 8.75 -11.29
CA ILE A 157 2.99 7.33 -10.95
C ILE A 157 1.62 6.92 -10.42
N LYS A 158 1.27 5.64 -10.51
CA LYS A 158 0.02 5.12 -9.95
C LYS A 158 0.24 4.65 -8.52
N CYS A 159 -0.67 5.02 -7.62
CA CYS A 159 -0.68 4.46 -6.27
C CYS A 159 -0.86 2.93 -6.32
N LYS A 160 -0.03 2.18 -5.58
CA LYS A 160 -0.10 0.70 -5.52
C LYS A 160 -1.41 0.14 -4.94
N TYR A 161 -2.21 0.97 -4.26
CA TYR A 161 -3.44 0.53 -3.60
C TYR A 161 -4.71 1.01 -4.30
N CYS A 162 -4.81 2.30 -4.65
CA CYS A 162 -6.01 2.87 -5.29
C CYS A 162 -5.86 3.15 -6.79
N LEU A 163 -4.66 2.98 -7.35
CA LEU A 163 -4.32 3.25 -8.75
C LEU A 163 -4.43 4.72 -9.20
N ASN A 164 -4.79 5.65 -8.30
CA ASN A 164 -4.84 7.07 -8.61
C ASN A 164 -3.46 7.57 -9.09
N PRO A 165 -3.41 8.37 -10.17
CA PRO A 165 -2.17 8.95 -10.66
C PRO A 165 -1.76 10.14 -9.78
N LEU A 166 -0.51 10.13 -9.30
CA LEU A 166 0.05 11.08 -8.34
C LEU A 166 1.43 11.52 -8.80
N LYS A 167 1.88 12.70 -8.38
CA LYS A 167 3.30 13.04 -8.53
C LYS A 167 4.15 12.17 -7.62
N ILE A 168 5.40 11.93 -8.00
CA ILE A 168 6.34 11.12 -7.22
C ILE A 168 6.55 11.73 -5.82
N GLU A 169 6.69 13.05 -5.73
CA GLU A 169 6.86 13.79 -4.46
C GLU A 169 5.65 13.67 -3.49
N GLU A 170 4.45 13.40 -4.03
CA GLU A 170 3.22 13.28 -3.24
C GLU A 170 2.97 11.84 -2.76
N GLN A 171 3.77 10.86 -3.24
CA GLN A 171 3.50 9.44 -3.05
C GLN A 171 3.46 9.05 -1.57
N ASP A 172 4.48 9.44 -0.80
CA ASP A 172 4.60 9.02 0.60
C ASP A 172 3.46 9.59 1.45
N LYS A 173 3.14 10.87 1.27
CA LYS A 173 2.01 11.52 1.93
C LYS A 173 0.70 10.82 1.56
N HIS A 174 0.46 10.57 0.27
CA HIS A 174 -0.73 9.86 -0.16
C HIS A 174 -0.82 8.46 0.46
N LEU A 175 0.26 7.68 0.51
CA LEU A 175 0.23 6.31 1.05
C LEU A 175 -0.13 6.27 2.54
N GLN A 176 0.17 7.32 3.31
CA GLN A 176 -0.21 7.43 4.72
C GLN A 176 -1.71 7.70 4.90
N GLU A 177 -2.31 8.47 3.99
CA GLU A 177 -3.71 8.90 4.04
C GLU A 177 -4.65 8.04 3.17
N CYS A 178 -4.09 7.18 2.31
CA CYS A 178 -4.86 6.39 1.34
C CYS A 178 -5.84 5.43 2.04
N ASP A 179 -7.13 5.55 1.73
CA ASP A 179 -8.18 4.67 2.27
C ASP A 179 -8.05 3.22 1.83
N HIS A 180 -7.37 2.99 0.70
CA HIS A 180 -7.08 1.65 0.19
C HIS A 180 -5.79 1.05 0.75
N ARG A 181 -5.02 1.80 1.56
CA ARG A 181 -3.80 1.27 2.18
C ARG A 181 -4.12 0.10 3.09
N ILE A 182 -3.17 -0.82 3.21
CA ILE A 182 -3.29 -1.99 4.06
C ILE A 182 -2.82 -1.65 5.47
N ILE A 183 -3.70 -1.87 6.46
CA ILE A 183 -3.42 -1.75 7.88
C ILE A 183 -3.55 -3.11 8.56
N SER A 184 -2.88 -3.26 9.70
CA SER A 184 -3.08 -4.41 10.59
C SER A 184 -4.21 -4.12 11.58
N CYS A 185 -4.88 -5.17 12.05
CA CYS A 185 -5.88 -5.02 13.11
C CYS A 185 -5.24 -4.43 14.38
N PRO A 186 -5.84 -3.42 15.03
CA PRO A 186 -5.34 -2.86 16.29
C PRO A 186 -5.64 -3.75 17.51
N ASN A 187 -6.53 -4.74 17.40
CA ASN A 187 -6.88 -5.62 18.51
C ASN A 187 -5.73 -6.61 18.78
N GLN A 188 -5.23 -6.61 20.01
CA GLN A 188 -4.12 -7.49 20.42
C GLN A 188 -4.47 -8.97 20.17
N GLY A 189 -3.55 -9.68 19.50
CA GLY A 189 -3.72 -11.09 19.11
C GLY A 189 -4.36 -11.29 17.73
N CYS A 190 -4.94 -10.26 17.11
CA CYS A 190 -5.45 -10.36 15.74
C CYS A 190 -4.35 -10.06 14.70
N SER A 191 -3.99 -11.05 13.89
CA SER A 191 -2.99 -10.89 12.82
C SER A 191 -3.57 -10.51 11.45
N SER A 192 -4.87 -10.19 11.39
CA SER A 192 -5.54 -9.85 10.13
C SER A 192 -5.05 -8.52 9.57
N LYS A 193 -4.88 -8.48 8.25
CA LYS A 193 -4.61 -7.25 7.47
C LYS A 193 -5.84 -6.90 6.64
N MET A 194 -6.13 -5.61 6.52
CA MET A 194 -7.31 -5.11 5.81
C MET A 194 -7.03 -3.75 5.17
N GLN A 195 -7.88 -3.34 4.22
CA GLN A 195 -7.88 -1.96 3.75
C GLN A 195 -8.39 -1.04 4.86
N TYR A 196 -7.82 0.17 4.97
CA TYR A 196 -8.24 1.17 5.96
C TYR A 196 -9.75 1.47 5.88
N LEU A 197 -10.30 1.61 4.67
CA LEU A 197 -11.74 1.82 4.44
C LEU A 197 -12.62 0.72 5.06
N LYS A 198 -12.11 -0.52 5.13
CA LYS A 198 -12.81 -1.68 5.67
C LYS A 198 -12.52 -1.93 7.16
N ARG A 199 -11.81 -1.02 7.83
CA ARG A 199 -11.41 -1.15 9.24
C ARG A 199 -12.60 -1.41 10.16
N ASN A 200 -13.63 -0.56 10.10
CA ASN A 200 -14.73 -0.63 11.06
C ASN A 200 -15.54 -1.94 10.90
N VAL A 201 -15.78 -2.36 9.65
CA VAL A 201 -16.42 -3.65 9.34
C VAL A 201 -15.67 -4.81 9.99
N HIS A 202 -14.33 -4.82 9.89
CA HIS A 202 -13.53 -5.84 10.55
C HIS A 202 -13.60 -5.74 12.08
N LEU A 203 -13.48 -4.53 12.66
CA LEU A 203 -13.45 -4.32 14.10
C LEU A 203 -14.72 -4.82 14.78
N ASP A 204 -15.89 -4.56 14.19
CA ASP A 204 -17.19 -5.00 14.71
C ASP A 204 -17.30 -6.54 14.75
N GLN A 205 -16.66 -7.22 13.81
CA GLN A 205 -16.69 -8.68 13.66
C GLN A 205 -15.47 -9.37 14.28
N CYS A 206 -14.47 -8.60 14.74
CA CYS A 206 -13.20 -9.15 15.19
C CYS A 206 -13.39 -9.98 16.46
N LYS A 207 -12.94 -11.24 16.46
CA LYS A 207 -13.02 -12.12 17.64
C LYS A 207 -12.12 -11.68 18.80
N PHE A 208 -11.12 -10.84 18.53
CA PHE A 208 -10.21 -10.28 19.53
C PHE A 208 -10.67 -8.91 20.05
N ARG A 209 -11.84 -8.40 19.60
CA ARG A 209 -12.40 -7.15 20.14
C ARG A 209 -12.73 -7.33 21.62
N LEU A 210 -12.54 -6.28 22.41
CA LEU A 210 -12.92 -6.25 23.81
C LEU A 210 -14.40 -5.90 23.93
N ILE A 211 -15.11 -6.64 24.77
CA ILE A 211 -16.50 -6.41 25.15
C ILE A 211 -16.61 -6.46 26.67
N ASP A 212 -17.58 -5.73 27.23
CA ASP A 212 -17.85 -5.77 28.66
C ASP A 212 -18.73 -6.99 28.99
N CYS A 213 -18.34 -7.75 30.00
CA CYS A 213 -19.18 -8.82 30.52
C CYS A 213 -20.44 -8.23 31.16
N THR A 214 -21.63 -8.66 30.73
CA THR A 214 -22.91 -8.17 31.26
C THR A 214 -23.10 -8.44 32.75
N GLN A 215 -22.38 -9.42 33.31
CA GLN A 215 -22.51 -9.85 34.70
C GLN A 215 -21.51 -9.15 35.63
N CYS A 216 -20.27 -8.93 35.19
CA CYS A 216 -19.20 -8.37 36.05
C CYS A 216 -18.54 -7.09 35.53
N GLN A 217 -18.92 -6.62 34.34
CA GLN A 217 -18.40 -5.42 33.67
C GLN A 217 -16.89 -5.44 33.39
N GLN A 218 -16.24 -6.61 33.47
CA GLN A 218 -14.85 -6.76 33.05
C GLN A 218 -14.76 -6.78 31.52
N LYS A 219 -13.71 -6.16 30.98
CA LYS A 219 -13.37 -6.19 29.56
C LYS A 219 -12.75 -7.53 29.18
N ILE A 220 -13.46 -8.31 28.37
CA ILE A 220 -13.05 -9.66 27.93
C ILE A 220 -12.95 -9.67 26.40
N GLN A 221 -11.99 -10.41 25.84
CA GLN A 221 -11.96 -10.64 24.40
C GLN A 221 -13.18 -11.47 23.99
N PHE A 222 -13.85 -11.10 22.90
CA PHE A 222 -15.07 -11.79 22.46
C PHE A 222 -14.91 -13.31 22.33
N LYS A 223 -13.76 -13.79 21.83
CA LYS A 223 -13.45 -15.24 21.74
C LYS A 223 -13.43 -15.97 23.08
N ASP A 224 -13.20 -15.28 24.19
CA ASP A 224 -13.05 -15.85 25.53
C ASP A 224 -14.29 -15.59 26.41
N LEU A 225 -15.33 -14.93 25.89
CA LEU A 225 -16.52 -14.55 26.65
C LEU A 225 -17.21 -15.77 27.26
N ASP A 226 -17.42 -16.83 26.49
CA ASP A 226 -18.11 -18.05 26.97
C ASP A 226 -17.32 -18.73 28.07
N HIS A 227 -16.00 -18.84 27.91
CA HIS A 227 -15.16 -19.42 28.94
C HIS A 227 -15.20 -18.58 30.23
N HIS A 228 -15.16 -17.25 30.09
CA HIS A 228 -15.29 -16.34 31.22
C HIS A 228 -16.64 -16.50 31.92
N THR A 229 -17.77 -16.38 31.21
CA THR A 229 -19.11 -16.39 31.82
C THR A 229 -19.44 -17.73 32.47
N LEU A 230 -18.97 -18.85 31.92
CA LEU A 230 -19.25 -20.17 32.45
C LEU A 230 -18.30 -20.58 33.59
N ASN A 231 -17.03 -20.18 33.55
CA ASN A 231 -16.01 -20.76 34.45
C ASN A 231 -15.34 -19.74 35.38
N LEU A 232 -15.12 -18.51 34.92
CA LEU A 232 -14.26 -17.54 35.62
C LEU A 232 -15.03 -16.40 36.28
N CYS A 233 -16.17 -16.00 35.71
CA CYS A 233 -16.93 -14.83 36.15
C CYS A 233 -17.39 -15.01 37.59
N ILE A 234 -17.08 -14.03 38.44
CA ILE A 234 -17.44 -14.06 39.86
C ILE A 234 -18.93 -13.82 40.10
N ASN A 235 -19.60 -13.18 39.14
CA ASN A 235 -21.04 -12.93 39.17
C ASN A 235 -21.85 -14.01 38.42
N ARG A 236 -21.21 -15.12 38.00
CA ARG A 236 -21.93 -16.22 37.34
C ARG A 236 -22.89 -16.93 38.29
N LEU A 237 -23.97 -17.44 37.74
CA LEU A 237 -24.88 -18.33 38.45
C LEU A 237 -24.28 -19.73 38.56
N ILE A 238 -24.30 -20.27 39.77
CA ILE A 238 -23.94 -21.66 40.08
C ILE A 238 -25.10 -22.34 40.81
N GLN A 239 -25.10 -23.67 40.87
CA GLN A 239 -26.00 -24.41 41.74
C GLN A 239 -25.37 -24.61 43.11
N CYS A 240 -26.15 -24.35 44.16
CA CYS A 240 -25.73 -24.65 45.53
C CYS A 240 -25.53 -26.17 45.69
N PRO A 241 -24.39 -26.64 46.21
CA PRO A 241 -24.14 -28.08 46.38
C PRO A 241 -25.03 -28.74 47.45
N GLN A 242 -25.70 -27.97 48.31
CA GLN A 242 -26.49 -28.48 49.43
C GLN A 242 -28.01 -28.43 49.20
N CYS A 243 -28.51 -27.41 48.49
CA CYS A 243 -29.95 -27.24 48.24
C CYS A 243 -30.31 -27.11 46.75
N SER A 244 -29.32 -27.15 45.85
CA SER A 244 -29.49 -27.05 44.39
C SER A 244 -30.09 -25.74 43.87
N SER A 245 -30.30 -24.72 44.72
CA SER A 245 -30.77 -23.41 44.28
C SER A 245 -29.73 -22.68 43.43
N GLN A 246 -30.18 -21.86 42.48
CA GLN A 246 -29.28 -20.98 41.72
C GLN A 246 -28.82 -19.80 42.59
N ILE A 247 -27.51 -19.62 42.70
CA ILE A 247 -26.88 -18.55 43.48
C ILE A 247 -25.74 -17.92 42.70
N ILE A 248 -25.39 -16.67 43.01
CA ILE A 248 -24.23 -16.00 42.42
C ILE A 248 -22.96 -16.55 43.05
N LYS A 249 -21.93 -16.87 42.25
CA LYS A 249 -20.68 -17.47 42.74
C LYS A 249 -20.01 -16.68 43.86
N LYS A 250 -20.00 -15.33 43.78
CA LYS A 250 -19.44 -14.47 44.84
C LYS A 250 -20.12 -14.66 46.20
N ASP A 251 -21.41 -14.98 46.20
CA ASP A 251 -22.27 -15.04 47.39
C ASP A 251 -22.35 -16.47 47.95
N GLU A 252 -21.67 -17.44 47.32
CA GLU A 252 -21.71 -18.86 47.70
C GLU A 252 -21.45 -19.10 49.18
N GLN A 253 -20.40 -18.49 49.73
CA GLN A 253 -20.05 -18.67 51.14
C GLN A 253 -21.09 -18.07 52.09
N TYR A 254 -21.66 -16.92 51.73
CA TYR A 254 -22.70 -16.28 52.53
C TYR A 254 -23.96 -17.13 52.51
N HIS A 255 -24.40 -17.57 51.34
CA HIS A 255 -25.53 -18.47 51.19
C HIS A 255 -25.36 -19.76 52.01
N LEU A 256 -24.23 -20.46 51.89
CA LEU A 256 -23.99 -21.72 52.62
C LEU A 256 -24.04 -21.56 54.14
N LYS A 257 -23.67 -20.39 54.67
CA LYS A 257 -23.65 -20.12 56.11
C LYS A 257 -24.97 -19.56 56.64
N GLN A 258 -25.64 -18.70 55.88
CA GLN A 258 -26.77 -17.90 56.37
C GLN A 258 -28.10 -18.31 55.72
N ASP A 259 -28.15 -18.34 54.39
CA ASP A 259 -29.42 -18.42 53.65
C ASP A 259 -29.80 -19.84 53.22
N CYS A 260 -28.85 -20.79 53.19
CA CYS A 260 -29.08 -22.11 52.63
C CYS A 260 -30.05 -22.91 53.51
N PRO A 261 -31.21 -23.36 52.98
CA PRO A 261 -32.17 -24.17 53.75
C PRO A 261 -31.57 -25.52 54.20
N SER A 262 -30.60 -26.03 53.44
CA SER A 262 -29.90 -27.27 53.75
C SER A 262 -28.68 -27.07 54.66
N ARG A 263 -28.39 -25.86 55.15
CA ARG A 263 -27.24 -25.64 56.04
C ARG A 263 -27.39 -26.44 57.32
N ASN A 264 -26.27 -26.93 57.83
CA ASN A 264 -26.24 -27.68 59.08
C ASN A 264 -26.41 -26.74 60.28
N VAL A 265 -27.35 -27.06 61.16
CA VAL A 265 -27.61 -26.39 62.44
C VAL A 265 -27.66 -27.40 63.56
N PHE A 266 -27.45 -26.93 64.78
CA PHE A 266 -27.54 -27.73 65.98
C PHE A 266 -28.75 -27.33 66.79
N CYS A 267 -29.49 -28.31 67.30
CA CYS A 267 -30.53 -28.04 68.28
C CYS A 267 -29.89 -27.57 69.59
N GLU A 268 -30.35 -26.46 70.16
CA GLU A 268 -29.80 -25.89 71.40
C GLU A 268 -29.99 -26.82 72.61
N ASN A 269 -31.05 -27.64 72.60
CA ASN A 269 -31.40 -28.51 73.72
C ASN A 269 -30.65 -29.84 73.71
N CYS A 270 -30.48 -30.47 72.54
CA CYS A 270 -29.90 -31.81 72.44
C CYS A 270 -28.53 -31.86 71.72
N LEU A 271 -28.10 -30.73 71.15
CA LEU A 271 -26.86 -30.53 70.40
C LEU A 271 -26.71 -31.45 69.17
N GLN A 272 -27.81 -31.99 68.65
CA GLN A 272 -27.81 -32.80 67.44
C GLN A 272 -27.76 -31.92 66.18
N GLY A 273 -26.88 -32.28 65.23
CA GLY A 273 -26.78 -31.63 63.93
C GLY A 273 -27.87 -32.09 62.96
N MET A 274 -28.48 -31.15 62.24
CA MET A 274 -29.53 -31.39 61.24
C MET A 274 -29.58 -30.28 60.19
N LYS A 275 -30.34 -30.48 59.12
CA LYS A 275 -30.62 -29.39 58.17
C LYS A 275 -31.52 -28.36 58.82
N PHE A 276 -31.36 -27.09 58.43
CA PHE A 276 -32.21 -26.02 58.93
C PHE A 276 -33.70 -26.25 58.66
N THR A 277 -34.05 -26.79 57.50
CA THR A 277 -35.44 -27.16 57.18
C THR A 277 -36.05 -28.15 58.15
N ASP A 278 -35.24 -28.99 58.81
CA ASP A 278 -35.71 -30.02 59.74
C ASP A 278 -35.76 -29.52 61.19
N LEU A 279 -35.15 -28.36 61.50
CA LEU A 279 -34.99 -27.87 62.87
C LEU A 279 -36.31 -27.63 63.58
N GLN A 280 -37.31 -27.08 62.89
CA GLN A 280 -38.62 -26.82 63.50
C GLN A 280 -39.30 -28.12 63.91
N ARG A 281 -39.43 -29.08 62.97
CA ARG A 281 -40.03 -30.40 63.24
C ARG A 281 -39.28 -31.15 64.34
N HIS A 282 -37.95 -31.10 64.33
CA HIS A 282 -37.13 -31.73 65.36
C HIS A 282 -37.42 -31.11 66.74
N SER A 283 -37.45 -29.79 66.84
CA SER A 283 -37.66 -29.10 68.11
C SER A 283 -39.04 -29.41 68.72
N GLU A 284 -40.07 -29.56 67.88
CA GLU A 284 -41.44 -29.84 68.32
C GLU A 284 -41.68 -31.32 68.69
N ASN A 285 -41.02 -32.28 68.00
CA ASN A 285 -41.36 -33.70 68.14
C ASN A 285 -40.15 -34.58 68.50
N ASP A 286 -39.10 -34.52 67.68
CA ASP A 286 -38.01 -35.52 67.72
C ASP A 286 -37.03 -35.26 68.88
N CYS A 287 -36.85 -33.99 69.27
CA CYS A 287 -35.91 -33.57 70.31
C CYS A 287 -36.26 -34.18 71.67
N ILE A 288 -37.54 -34.12 72.05
CA ILE A 288 -38.02 -34.65 73.34
C ILE A 288 -37.84 -36.17 73.38
N GLN A 289 -38.14 -36.86 72.28
CA GLN A 289 -37.95 -38.30 72.19
C GLN A 289 -36.47 -38.68 72.29
N ALA A 290 -35.59 -37.96 71.59
CA ALA A 290 -34.15 -38.19 71.65
C ALA A 290 -33.57 -37.95 73.06
N LEU A 291 -34.05 -36.91 73.76
CA LEU A 291 -33.66 -36.63 75.15
C LEU A 291 -34.14 -37.72 76.11
N LYS A 292 -35.38 -38.21 75.96
CA LYS A 292 -35.91 -39.33 76.75
C LYS A 292 -35.10 -40.61 76.57
N GLN A 293 -34.82 -41.00 75.33
CA GLN A 293 -33.99 -42.17 75.04
C GLN A 293 -32.59 -42.08 75.65
N ARG A 294 -31.98 -40.88 75.63
CA ARG A 294 -30.69 -40.63 76.29
C ARG A 294 -30.77 -40.77 77.80
N LEU A 295 -31.84 -40.25 78.42
CA LEU A 295 -32.07 -40.39 79.85
C LEU A 295 -32.25 -41.86 80.23
N ASP A 296 -33.09 -42.60 79.50
CA ASP A 296 -33.34 -44.02 79.73
C ASP A 296 -32.05 -44.84 79.56
N SER A 297 -31.24 -44.54 78.55
CA SER A 297 -29.94 -45.18 78.33
C SER A 297 -28.93 -44.87 79.43
N ALA A 298 -28.92 -43.65 79.95
CA ALA A 298 -28.06 -43.25 81.07
C ALA A 298 -28.49 -43.93 82.38
N GLN A 299 -29.81 -44.04 82.60
CA GLN A 299 -30.38 -44.72 83.75
C GLN A 299 -30.08 -46.22 83.72
N ALA A 300 -30.24 -46.88 82.57
CA ALA A 300 -29.89 -48.30 82.41
C ALA A 300 -28.41 -48.57 82.71
N LYS A 301 -27.49 -47.72 82.21
CA LYS A 301 -26.06 -47.82 82.53
C LYS A 301 -25.77 -47.60 84.01
N LYS A 302 -26.50 -46.69 84.66
CA LYS A 302 -26.40 -46.46 86.10
C LYS A 302 -26.83 -47.71 86.87
N ASP A 303 -27.95 -48.33 86.49
CA ASP A 303 -28.48 -49.52 87.16
C ASP A 303 -27.53 -50.72 86.96
N GLU A 304 -26.95 -50.88 85.77
CA GLU A 304 -25.91 -51.88 85.49
C GLU A 304 -24.66 -51.68 86.38
N CYS A 305 -24.18 -50.43 86.52
CA CYS A 305 -23.07 -50.13 87.43
C CYS A 305 -23.41 -50.44 88.89
N ILE A 306 -24.65 -50.18 89.32
CA ILE A 306 -25.09 -50.48 90.69
C ILE A 306 -25.08 -51.99 90.94
N GLU A 307 -25.56 -52.81 90.00
CA GLU A 307 -25.49 -54.27 90.14
C GLU A 307 -24.05 -54.78 90.17
N GLN A 308 -23.17 -54.27 89.31
CA GLN A 308 -21.74 -54.59 89.35
C GLN A 308 -21.11 -54.23 90.72
N ILE A 309 -21.47 -53.09 91.30
CA ILE A 309 -21.00 -52.69 92.64
C ILE A 309 -21.52 -53.67 93.72
N LYS A 310 -22.78 -54.13 93.62
CA LYS A 310 -23.33 -55.11 94.57
C LYS A 310 -22.62 -56.45 94.48
N GLU A 311 -22.35 -56.94 93.27
CA GLU A 311 -21.60 -58.18 93.04
C GLU A 311 -20.19 -58.09 93.62
N ILE A 312 -19.47 -56.99 93.36
CA ILE A 312 -18.15 -56.73 93.94
C ILE A 312 -18.23 -56.68 95.48
N SER A 313 -19.25 -56.03 96.04
CA SER A 313 -19.44 -55.93 97.49
C SER A 313 -19.73 -57.29 98.14
N GLN A 314 -20.53 -58.14 97.50
CA GLN A 314 -20.77 -59.52 97.96
C GLN A 314 -19.50 -60.36 97.92
N TYR A 315 -18.72 -60.24 96.84
CA TYR A 315 -17.43 -60.92 96.71
C TYR A 315 -16.44 -60.48 97.80
N LEU A 316 -16.37 -59.18 98.10
CA LEU A 316 -15.52 -58.66 99.18
C LEU A 316 -15.96 -59.16 100.57
N ASN A 317 -17.27 -59.21 100.85
CA ASN A 317 -17.81 -59.70 102.12
C ASN A 317 -17.62 -61.21 102.32
N GLN A 318 -17.63 -62.00 101.23
CA GLN A 318 -17.31 -63.43 101.29
C GLN A 318 -15.83 -63.69 101.58
N ASN A 319 -14.94 -62.78 101.14
CA ASN A 319 -13.49 -62.89 101.36
C ASN A 319 -12.98 -62.20 102.64
N GLN A 320 -13.85 -61.54 103.42
CA GLN A 320 -13.53 -60.99 104.75
C GLN A 320 -13.87 -61.94 105.93
N ASN A 321 -14.45 -63.12 105.66
CA ASN A 321 -14.80 -64.14 106.66
C ASN A 321 -13.87 -65.38 106.64
N ILE A 322 -12.61 -65.18 106.23
CA ILE A 322 -11.51 -66.17 106.33
C ILE A 322 -10.43 -65.58 107.21
#